data_AF-A0A4Y2DFK1-F1
#
_entry.id   AF-A0A4Y2DFK1-F1
#
_cell.length_a   1.000
_cell.length_b   1.000
_cell.length_c   1.000
_cell.angle_alpha   90.00
_cell.angle_beta   90.00
_cell.angle_gamma   90.00
#
_symmetry.space_group_name_H-M   'P 1'
#
loop_
_entity.id
_entity.type
_entity.pdbx_description
1 polymer ?
#
loop_
_entity_poly.entity_id
_entity_poly.type
_entity_poly.pdbx_seq_one_letter_code
_entity_poly.pdbx_strand_id
1 'polypeptide(L)' 'MTTAAEGPLPEIEPELREGDSVLKLQYRRDAKYRFKPDGPTNEELAKMTYTTKHRWFPNNEKRYLDPNPPVDREGI' A
#
# COMPACT_ATOMS: atom_id res chain seq x y z
N MET A 1 17.23 18.39 27.67
CA MET A 1 16.78 16.98 27.62
C MET A 1 15.33 17.00 27.21
N THR A 2 15.01 16.63 25.97
CA THR A 2 13.65 16.63 25.42
C THR A 2 13.00 15.27 25.69
N THR A 3 11.99 15.25 26.54
CA THR A 3 11.18 14.07 26.87
C THR A 3 10.34 13.69 25.65
N ALA A 4 10.50 12.48 25.13
CA ALA A 4 9.61 11.94 24.12
C ALA A 4 8.22 11.73 24.74
N ALA A 5 7.19 12.33 24.15
CA ALA A 5 5.81 12.11 24.57
C ALA A 5 5.38 10.71 24.12
N GLU A 6 5.36 9.75 25.04
CA GLU A 6 4.76 8.44 24.85
C GLU A 6 3.24 8.56 25.03
N GLY A 7 2.55 8.93 23.94
CA GLY A 7 1.10 8.89 23.90
C GLY A 7 0.57 7.45 23.94
N PRO A 8 -0.69 7.23 24.38
CA PRO A 8 -1.29 5.90 24.31
C PRO A 8 -1.31 5.40 22.86
N LEU A 9 -1.12 4.08 22.69
CA LEU A 9 -1.23 3.45 21.38
C LEU A 9 -2.62 3.77 20.80
N PRO A 10 -2.71 4.26 19.55
CA PRO A 10 -3.98 4.54 18.94
C PRO A 10 -4.78 3.24 18.77
N GLU A 11 -6.08 3.32 18.97
CA GLU A 11 -6.99 2.23 18.64
C GLU A 11 -7.09 2.15 17.10
N ILE A 12 -6.59 1.05 16.52
CA ILE A 12 -6.43 0.88 15.06
C ILE A 12 -7.65 0.17 14.45
N GLU A 13 -8.74 0.00 15.19
CA GLU A 13 -9.92 -0.67 14.64
C GLU A 13 -10.51 0.16 13.48
N PRO A 14 -10.60 -0.39 12.27
CA PRO A 14 -11.33 0.28 11.20
C PRO A 14 -12.79 0.24 11.59
N GLU A 15 -13.40 1.40 11.76
CA GLU A 15 -14.83 1.54 12.05
C GLU A 15 -15.68 0.96 10.90
N LEU A 16 -15.85 -0.36 10.86
CA LEU A 16 -16.89 -1.01 10.05
C LEU A 16 -18.30 -0.58 10.52
N ARG A 17 -18.38 0.04 11.71
CA ARG A 17 -19.59 0.66 12.27
C ARG A 17 -20.04 1.92 11.54
N GLU A 18 -19.16 2.60 10.79
CA GLU A 18 -19.56 3.81 10.04
C GLU A 18 -20.44 3.47 8.84
N GLY A 19 -20.32 2.26 8.29
CA GLY A 19 -21.09 1.82 7.13
C GLY A 19 -22.58 1.58 7.41
N ASP A 20 -23.02 1.51 8.66
CA ASP A 20 -24.44 1.25 9.00
C ASP A 20 -25.31 2.51 8.98
N SER A 21 -24.68 3.68 8.96
CA SER A 21 -25.34 4.96 8.78
C SER A 21 -25.80 5.12 7.32
N VAL A 22 -27.08 5.41 7.12
CA VAL A 22 -27.68 5.74 5.80
C VAL A 22 -26.99 6.95 5.15
N LEU A 23 -26.39 7.84 5.93
CA LEU A 23 -25.71 9.04 5.45
C LEU A 23 -24.26 8.79 5.02
N LYS A 24 -23.65 7.68 5.44
CA LYS A 24 -22.23 7.35 5.16
C LYS A 24 -22.08 6.40 3.96
N LEU A 25 -22.88 6.61 2.92
CA LEU A 25 -22.86 5.81 1.67
C LEU A 25 -21.49 5.78 0.98
N GLN A 26 -20.68 6.83 1.14
CA GLN A 26 -19.33 6.91 0.57
C GLN A 26 -18.43 5.76 1.06
N TYR A 27 -18.48 5.42 2.36
CA TYR A 27 -17.72 4.30 2.92
C TYR A 27 -18.08 2.95 2.30
N ARG A 28 -19.37 2.69 2.09
CA ARG A 28 -19.85 1.47 1.41
C ARG A 28 -19.38 1.42 -0.04
N ARG A 29 -19.41 2.57 -0.71
CA ARG A 29 -18.93 2.71 -2.09
C ARG A 29 -17.43 2.41 -2.14
N ASP A 30 -16.63 3.06 -1.32
CA ASP A 30 -15.18 2.92 -1.31
C ASP A 30 -14.75 1.51 -0.91
N ALA A 31 -15.40 0.89 0.08
CA ALA A 31 -15.18 -0.51 0.43
C ALA A 31 -15.46 -1.47 -0.75
N LYS A 32 -16.52 -1.23 -1.51
CA LYS A 32 -16.88 -2.03 -2.69
C LYS A 32 -15.87 -1.87 -3.83
N TYR A 33 -15.35 -0.67 -4.05
CA TYR A 33 -14.40 -0.39 -5.14
C TYR A 33 -12.92 -0.47 -4.73
N ARG A 34 -12.63 -0.82 -3.47
CA ARG A 34 -11.27 -0.96 -2.95
C ARG A 34 -10.47 -2.03 -3.68
N PHE A 35 -11.11 -3.14 -4.06
CA PHE A 35 -10.48 -4.27 -4.73
C PHE A 35 -10.96 -4.36 -6.18
N LYS A 36 -10.51 -3.41 -7.02
CA LYS A 36 -10.75 -3.49 -8.47
C LYS A 36 -10.01 -4.72 -9.04
N PRO A 37 -10.60 -5.43 -10.02
CA PRO A 37 -9.95 -6.59 -10.64
C PRO A 37 -8.60 -6.24 -11.29
N ASP A 38 -8.45 -5.03 -11.82
CA ASP A 38 -7.21 -4.54 -12.44
C ASP A 38 -6.19 -3.96 -11.44
N GLY A 39 -6.51 -3.95 -10.14
CA GLY A 39 -5.66 -3.38 -9.10
C GLY A 39 -5.62 -1.84 -9.07
N PRO A 40 -4.74 -1.27 -8.23
CA PRO A 40 -4.51 0.17 -8.16
C PRO A 40 -3.78 0.69 -9.39
N THR A 41 -4.04 1.94 -9.73
CA THR A 41 -3.39 2.64 -10.85
C THR A 41 -1.93 2.98 -10.52
N ASN A 42 -1.09 3.12 -11.56
CA ASN A 42 0.32 3.52 -11.40
C ASN A 42 0.48 4.87 -10.68
N GLU A 43 -0.51 5.77 -10.79
CA GLU A 43 -0.50 7.05 -10.08
C GLU A 43 -0.79 6.90 -8.58
N GLU A 44 -1.74 6.02 -8.22
CA GLU A 44 -2.02 5.67 -6.82
C GLU A 44 -0.78 5.02 -6.19
N LEU A 45 -0.14 4.09 -6.90
CA LEU A 45 1.09 3.45 -6.47
C LEU A 45 2.21 4.47 -6.23
N ALA A 46 2.45 5.36 -7.19
CA ALA A 46 3.45 6.42 -7.08
C ALA A 46 3.23 7.32 -5.86
N LYS A 47 1.97 7.68 -5.56
CA LYS A 47 1.61 8.50 -4.40
C LYS A 47 1.79 7.75 -3.08
N MET A 48 1.40 6.48 -3.01
CA MET A 48 1.51 5.67 -1.79
C MET A 48 2.97 5.37 -1.41
N THR A 49 3.82 5.10 -2.41
CA THR A 49 5.23 4.73 -2.17
C THR A 49 6.19 5.90 -2.31
N TYR A 50 5.70 7.11 -2.57
CA TYR A 50 6.51 8.30 -2.85
C TYR A 50 7.56 8.06 -3.95
N THR A 51 7.18 7.33 -5.00
CA THR A 51 8.06 7.04 -6.14
C THR A 51 7.57 7.76 -7.40
N THR A 52 8.38 7.71 -8.45
CA THR A 52 7.95 8.18 -9.78
C THR A 52 7.09 7.13 -10.50
N LYS A 53 6.25 7.58 -11.44
CA LYS A 53 5.36 6.71 -12.23
C LYS A 53 6.09 5.71 -13.14
N HIS A 54 7.32 6.05 -13.56
CA HIS A 54 8.08 5.28 -14.55
C HIS A 54 8.45 3.87 -14.07
N ARG A 55 8.63 3.71 -12.75
CA ARG A 55 8.96 2.42 -12.11
C ARG A 55 7.87 1.35 -12.30
N TRP A 56 6.62 1.78 -12.45
CA TRP A 56 5.45 0.91 -12.47
C TRP A 56 5.02 0.48 -13.88
N PHE A 57 5.69 0.96 -14.93
CA PHE A 57 5.47 0.46 -16.28
C PHE A 57 6.20 -0.88 -16.49
N PRO A 58 5.60 -1.83 -17.23
CA PRO A 58 6.22 -3.13 -17.45
C PRO A 58 7.54 -2.99 -18.21
N ASN A 59 8.56 -3.70 -17.74
CA ASN A 59 9.84 -3.83 -18.44
C ASN A 59 9.89 -5.17 -19.18
N ASN A 60 10.28 -5.13 -20.46
CA ASN A 60 10.43 -6.27 -21.36
C ASN A 60 11.80 -6.98 -21.21
N GLU A 61 12.76 -6.35 -20.52
CA GLU A 61 14.16 -6.82 -20.38
C GLU A 61 14.36 -7.90 -19.31
N LYS A 62 13.28 -8.55 -18.85
CA LYS A 62 13.36 -9.63 -17.84
C LYS A 62 14.22 -10.82 -18.27
N ARG A 63 14.54 -10.94 -19.56
CA ARG A 63 15.39 -12.01 -20.12
C ARG A 63 16.83 -11.98 -19.60
N TYR A 64 17.33 -10.82 -19.18
CA TYR A 64 18.71 -10.65 -18.71
C TYR A 64 18.84 -10.65 -17.19
N LEU A 65 17.74 -10.86 -16.46
CA LEU A 65 17.79 -11.01 -15.01
C LEU A 65 18.33 -12.39 -14.68
N ASP A 66 19.40 -12.43 -13.88
CA ASP A 66 19.90 -13.68 -13.32
C ASP A 66 18.86 -14.25 -12.33
N PRO A 67 18.29 -15.43 -12.59
CA PRO A 67 17.32 -16.04 -11.69
C PRO A 67 17.95 -16.55 -10.38
N ASN A 68 19.27 -16.72 -10.33
CA ASN A 68 19.96 -17.24 -9.16
C ASN A 68 21.21 -16.40 -8.85
N PRO A 69 21.05 -15.12 -8.44
CA PRO A 69 22.17 -14.29 -8.08
C PRO A 69 22.87 -14.84 -6.83
N PRO A 70 24.19 -14.68 -6.71
CA PRO A 70 24.92 -15.10 -5.51
C PRO A 70 24.43 -14.32 -4.30
N VAL A 71 24.08 -15.05 -3.23
CA VAL A 71 23.63 -14.47 -1.96
C VAL A 71 24.85 -14.18 -1.08
N ASP A 72 24.93 -12.97 -0.51
CA ASP A 72 26.00 -12.57 0.41
C ASP A 72 25.73 -13.05 1.86
N ARG A 73 26.76 -13.00 2.70
CA ARG A 73 26.98 -13.68 3.99
C ARG A 73 25.86 -13.61 5.06
N GLU A 74 24.90 -12.70 4.95
CA GLU A 74 23.70 -12.63 5.80
C GLU A 74 22.56 -13.56 5.29
N GLY A 75 22.83 -14.41 4.29
CA GLY A 75 21.87 -15.23 3.56
C GLY A 75 21.46 -16.57 4.20
N ILE A 76 21.17 -16.59 5.52
CA ILE A 76 20.33 -17.60 6.20
C ILE A 76 19.35 -16.87 7.11
#